data_AF-A0A9D6P006-F1
#
_entry.id   AF-A0A9D6P006-F1
#
_cell.length_a   1.000
_cell.length_b   1.000
_cell.length_c   1.000
_cell.angle_alpha   90.00
_cell.angle_beta   90.00
_cell.angle_gamma   90.00
#
_symmetry.space_group_name_H-M   'P 1'
#
loop_
_entity.id
_entity.type
_entity.pdbx_description
1 polymer ?
#
loop_
_entity_poly.entity_id
_entity_poly.type
_entity_poly.pdbx_seq_one_letter_code
_entity_poly.pdbx_strand_id
1 'polypeptide(L)'
;MKAKVPAQMPAAVFQGQGKLAVEKRPVPKINSDQDVLLAVDASSFCGTDLQILKVPPGHPATPGAVLGHEYTGVIVDAGDAVQDFKVGDRVVVDPNLTCSKCRYCQRG
;
A
#
# COMPACT_ATOMS: atom_id res chain seq x y z
N MET A 1 -20.80 -8.71 7.76
CA MET A 1 -19.94 -9.10 8.91
C MET A 1 -18.55 -8.56 8.62
N LYS A 2 -17.90 -7.83 9.53
CA LYS A 2 -16.50 -7.40 9.32
C LYS A 2 -15.64 -8.66 9.16
N ALA A 3 -14.85 -8.74 8.09
CA ALA A 3 -13.94 -9.86 7.90
C ALA A 3 -12.99 -9.93 9.11
N LYS A 4 -12.67 -11.15 9.57
CA LYS A 4 -11.77 -11.32 10.72
C LYS A 4 -10.34 -10.97 10.29
N VAL A 5 -9.92 -9.74 10.58
CA VAL A 5 -8.57 -9.26 10.31
C VAL A 5 -7.58 -10.00 11.21
N PRO A 6 -6.54 -10.68 10.67
CA PRO A 6 -5.58 -11.38 11.49
C PRO A 6 -4.68 -10.41 12.27
N ALA A 7 -4.06 -10.88 13.35
CA ALA A 7 -3.12 -10.03 14.12
C ALA A 7 -1.82 -9.72 13.35
N GLN A 8 -1.44 -10.59 12.41
CA GLN A 8 -0.22 -10.49 11.62
C GLN A 8 -0.46 -10.97 10.18
N MET A 9 0.36 -10.49 9.25
CA MET A 9 0.36 -10.81 7.83
C MET A 9 1.80 -10.97 7.30
N PRO A 10 2.02 -11.75 6.23
CA PRO A 10 3.26 -11.69 5.47
C PRO A 10 3.38 -10.33 4.75
N ALA A 11 4.59 -9.78 4.66
CA ALA A 11 4.89 -8.55 3.93
C ALA A 11 6.27 -8.64 3.26
N ALA A 12 6.39 -8.15 2.02
CA ALA A 12 7.66 -8.05 1.32
C ALA A 12 8.40 -6.78 1.76
N VAL A 13 9.40 -6.93 2.62
CA VAL A 13 10.11 -5.84 3.28
C VAL A 13 11.47 -5.62 2.65
N PHE A 14 11.72 -4.39 2.20
CA PHE A 14 13.02 -3.97 1.70
C PHE A 14 14.03 -3.86 2.85
N GLN A 15 15.12 -4.61 2.80
CA GLN A 15 16.15 -4.66 3.86
C GLN A 15 17.42 -3.89 3.49
N GLY A 16 17.37 -3.08 2.43
CA GLY A 16 18.52 -2.38 1.87
C GLY A 16 18.97 -2.98 0.54
N GLN A 17 20.02 -2.41 -0.05
CA GLN A 17 20.47 -2.69 -1.42
C GLN A 17 20.52 -4.19 -1.73
N GLY A 18 19.81 -4.64 -2.77
CA GLY A 18 19.77 -6.05 -3.18
C GLY A 18 18.97 -7.00 -2.28
N LYS A 19 18.33 -6.52 -1.21
CA LYS A 19 17.74 -7.38 -0.18
C LYS A 19 16.24 -7.12 0.00
N LEU A 20 15.46 -8.15 -0.28
CA LEU A 20 14.03 -8.23 0.01
C LEU A 20 13.79 -9.49 0.86
N ALA A 21 12.99 -9.37 1.91
CA ALA A 21 12.59 -10.51 2.72
C ALA A 21 11.08 -10.53 2.91
N VAL A 22 10.48 -11.72 2.94
CA VAL A 22 9.10 -11.87 3.41
C VAL A 22 9.14 -11.99 4.91
N GLU A 23 8.58 -10.99 5.59
CA GLU A 23 8.52 -10.92 7.05
C GLU A 23 7.09 -11.04 7.54
N LYS A 24 6.90 -11.59 8.73
CA LYS A 24 5.61 -11.57 9.41
C LYS A 24 5.47 -10.25 10.18
N ARG A 25 4.54 -9.39 9.77
CA ARG A 25 4.32 -8.05 10.33
C ARG A 25 2.92 -7.93 10.93
N PRO A 26 2.70 -7.07 11.94
CA PRO A 26 1.34 -6.74 12.40
C PRO A 26 0.49 -6.21 11.23
N VAL A 27 -0.80 -6.58 11.19
CA VAL A 27 -1.71 -5.92 10.25
C VAL A 27 -1.87 -4.46 10.68
N PRO A 28 -1.76 -3.49 9.74
CA PRO A 28 -1.93 -2.08 10.06
C PRO A 28 -3.33 -1.80 10.59
N LYS A 29 -3.43 -0.77 11.42
CA LYS A 29 -4.70 -0.23 11.91
C LYS A 29 -4.99 1.08 11.18
N ILE A 30 -6.28 1.40 11.07
CA ILE A 30 -6.75 2.74 10.69
C ILE A 30 -6.14 3.76 11.65
N ASN A 31 -5.43 4.76 11.14
CA ASN A 31 -4.80 5.81 11.95
C ASN A 31 -5.50 7.17 11.78
N SER A 32 -6.01 7.44 10.58
CA SER A 32 -6.89 8.58 10.27
C SER A 32 -8.31 8.11 9.98
N ASP A 33 -9.27 8.97 10.30
CA ASP A 33 -10.67 8.87 9.90
C ASP A 33 -10.90 8.81 8.37
N GLN A 34 -9.90 9.14 7.56
CA GLN A 34 -9.94 9.03 6.09
C GLN A 34 -9.23 7.77 5.56
N ASP A 35 -8.60 6.97 6.43
CA ASP A 35 -7.92 5.75 5.98
C ASP A 35 -8.92 4.63 5.65
N VAL A 36 -8.48 3.72 4.79
CA VAL A 36 -9.13 2.43 4.57
C VAL A 36 -8.12 1.30 4.78
N LEU A 37 -8.57 0.19 5.34
CA LEU A 37 -7.79 -1.03 5.48
C LEU A 37 -8.22 -2.01 4.39
N LEU A 38 -7.28 -2.42 3.55
CA LEU A 38 -7.52 -3.35 2.45
C LEU A 38 -6.97 -4.74 2.80
N ALA A 39 -7.76 -5.77 2.54
CA ALA A 39 -7.24 -7.12 2.34
C ALA A 39 -6.81 -7.26 0.88
N VAL A 40 -5.50 -7.34 0.65
CA VAL A 40 -4.93 -7.46 -0.70
C VAL A 40 -5.24 -8.84 -1.28
N ASP A 41 -5.87 -8.86 -2.46
CA ASP A 41 -6.19 -10.09 -3.20
C ASP A 41 -5.02 -10.51 -4.11
N ALA A 42 -4.45 -9.51 -4.80
CA ALA A 42 -3.35 -9.70 -5.75
C ALA A 42 -2.49 -8.43 -5.83
N SER A 43 -1.19 -8.64 -6.05
CA SER A 43 -0.21 -7.60 -6.37
C SER A 43 0.64 -8.06 -7.54
N SER A 44 0.91 -7.17 -8.48
CA SER A 44 1.96 -7.38 -9.50
C SER A 44 3.29 -6.79 -9.02
N PHE A 45 4.34 -7.06 -9.79
CA PHE A 45 5.64 -6.41 -9.65
C PHE A 45 5.84 -5.47 -10.84
N CYS A 46 6.45 -4.33 -10.58
CA CYS A 46 6.81 -3.34 -11.58
C CYS A 46 8.33 -3.35 -11.81
N GLY A 47 8.76 -2.76 -12.93
CA GLY A 47 10.19 -2.47 -13.14
C GLY A 47 10.78 -1.59 -12.03
N THR A 48 9.98 -0.73 -11.41
CA THR A 48 10.39 0.11 -10.28
C THR A 48 10.84 -0.72 -9.08
N ASP A 49 10.17 -1.83 -8.77
CA ASP A 49 10.57 -2.71 -7.66
C ASP A 49 11.97 -3.29 -7.90
N LEU A 50 12.30 -3.60 -9.15
CA LEU A 50 13.64 -4.05 -9.54
C LEU A 50 14.68 -2.93 -9.44
N GLN A 51 14.31 -1.69 -9.79
CA GLN A 51 15.21 -0.54 -9.65
C GLN A 51 15.50 -0.23 -8.17
N ILE A 52 14.55 -0.43 -7.27
CA ILE A 52 14.74 -0.33 -5.82
C ILE A 52 15.77 -1.36 -5.33
N LEU A 53 15.66 -2.60 -5.83
CA LEU A 53 16.52 -3.71 -5.40
C LEU A 53 17.90 -3.72 -6.07
N LYS A 54 18.10 -2.97 -7.14
CA LYS A 54 19.38 -2.94 -7.86
C LYS A 54 20.55 -2.49 -6.97
N VAL A 55 21.76 -2.93 -7.30
CA VAL A 55 23.01 -2.48 -6.68
C VAL A 55 23.93 -1.92 -7.76
N PRO A 56 24.21 -0.59 -7.80
CA PRO A 56 23.60 0.45 -6.95
C PRO A 56 22.10 0.67 -7.26
N PRO A 57 21.31 1.22 -6.31
CA PRO A 57 19.88 1.45 -6.50
C PRO A 57 19.60 2.42 -7.65
N GLY A 58 18.66 2.05 -8.53
CA GLY A 58 18.13 2.91 -9.60
C GLY A 58 16.90 3.72 -9.18
N HIS A 59 16.28 3.36 -8.05
CA HIS A 59 15.18 4.09 -7.44
C HIS A 59 15.34 4.11 -5.90
N PRO A 60 15.07 5.23 -5.23
CA PRO A 60 15.24 5.31 -3.78
C PRO A 60 14.14 4.53 -3.04
N ALA A 61 14.52 3.89 -1.94
CA ALA A 61 13.59 3.33 -0.95
C ALA A 61 14.24 3.32 0.44
N THR A 62 13.42 3.40 1.48
CA THR A 62 13.89 3.35 2.87
C THR A 62 13.90 1.91 3.38
N PRO A 63 15.01 1.39 3.94
CA PRO A 63 15.00 0.09 4.59
C PRO A 63 13.88 -0.03 5.64
N GLY A 64 13.16 -1.14 5.61
CA GLY A 64 11.95 -1.38 6.41
C GLY A 64 10.65 -1.08 5.66
N ALA A 65 10.69 -0.45 4.48
CA ALA A 65 9.51 -0.24 3.65
C ALA A 65 8.92 -1.57 3.15
N VAL A 66 7.59 -1.69 3.19
CA VAL A 66 6.85 -2.75 2.51
C VAL A 66 6.71 -2.35 1.05
N LEU A 67 7.23 -3.19 0.13
CA LEU A 67 7.15 -2.93 -1.30
C LEU A 67 5.82 -3.44 -1.90
N GLY A 68 5.54 -3.00 -3.12
CA GLY A 68 4.29 -3.25 -3.83
C GLY A 68 3.47 -1.98 -3.98
N HIS A 69 3.29 -1.55 -5.23
CA HIS A 69 2.53 -0.34 -5.59
C HIS A 69 1.53 -0.59 -6.72
N GLU A 70 1.34 -1.85 -7.09
CA GLU A 70 0.39 -2.30 -8.11
C GLU A 70 -0.45 -3.43 -7.53
N TYR A 71 -1.57 -3.09 -6.87
CA TYR A 71 -2.38 -4.09 -6.18
C TYR A 71 -3.87 -3.74 -6.15
N THR A 72 -4.66 -4.79 -5.96
CA THR A 72 -6.10 -4.74 -5.78
C THR A 72 -6.50 -5.53 -4.54
N GLY A 73 -7.63 -5.18 -3.95
CA GLY A 73 -8.14 -5.86 -2.77
C GLY A 73 -9.54 -5.43 -2.40
N VAL A 74 -9.97 -5.90 -1.23
CA VAL A 74 -11.28 -5.59 -0.66
C VAL A 74 -11.11 -4.73 0.59
N ILE A 75 -11.91 -3.68 0.72
CA ILE A 75 -11.93 -2.87 1.95
C ILE A 75 -12.53 -3.71 3.09
N VAL A 76 -11.77 -3.89 4.17
CA VAL A 76 -12.17 -4.67 5.36
C VAL A 76 -12.45 -3.81 6.59
N ASP A 77 -11.93 -2.58 6.62
CA ASP A 77 -12.24 -1.55 7.62
C ASP A 77 -12.06 -0.16 7.00
N ALA A 78 -12.74 0.84 7.53
CA ALA A 78 -12.66 2.22 7.06
C ALA A 78 -12.82 3.19 8.23
N GLY A 79 -12.15 4.34 8.16
CA GLY A 79 -12.36 5.44 9.08
C GLY A 79 -13.73 6.11 8.88
N ASP A 80 -14.18 6.82 9.91
CA ASP A 80 -15.53 7.37 9.97
C ASP A 80 -15.79 8.53 8.97
N ALA A 81 -14.74 9.14 8.43
CA ALA A 81 -14.84 10.23 7.45
C ALA A 81 -14.75 9.76 5.99
N VAL A 82 -14.59 8.45 5.73
CA VAL A 82 -14.62 7.87 4.39
C VAL A 82 -16.05 7.87 3.85
N GLN A 83 -16.30 8.59 2.76
CA GLN A 83 -17.64 8.73 2.17
C GLN A 83 -17.79 8.06 0.80
N ASP A 84 -16.71 8.02 0.01
CA ASP A 84 -16.76 7.54 -1.38
C ASP A 84 -16.65 6.01 -1.50
N PHE A 85 -16.30 5.33 -0.41
CA PHE A 85 -16.08 3.88 -0.37
C PHE A 85 -16.68 3.27 0.89
N LYS A 86 -16.95 1.96 0.85
CA LYS A 86 -17.43 1.20 2.02
C LYS A 86 -16.76 -0.16 2.13
N VAL A 87 -16.82 -0.72 3.35
CA VAL A 87 -16.38 -2.09 3.63
C VAL A 87 -17.09 -3.08 2.68
N GLY A 88 -16.30 -3.93 2.02
CA GLY A 88 -16.74 -4.88 1.02
C GLY A 88 -16.51 -4.44 -0.43
N ASP A 89 -16.21 -3.16 -0.68
CA ASP A 89 -15.88 -2.71 -2.03
C ASP A 89 -14.55 -3.29 -2.49
N ARG A 90 -14.49 -3.67 -3.77
CA ARG A 90 -13.25 -4.05 -4.46
C ARG A 90 -12.63 -2.81 -5.08
N VAL A 91 -11.35 -2.58 -4.81
CA VAL A 91 -10.64 -1.38 -5.23
C VAL A 91 -9.30 -1.72 -5.89
N VAL A 92 -8.84 -0.83 -6.75
CA VAL A 92 -7.46 -0.76 -7.22
C VAL A 92 -6.81 0.46 -6.57
N VAL A 93 -5.54 0.37 -6.20
CA VAL A 93 -4.84 1.46 -5.52
C VAL A 93 -4.02 2.27 -6.50
N ASP A 94 -4.22 3.59 -6.49
CA ASP A 94 -3.26 4.54 -7.05
C ASP A 94 -2.21 4.86 -5.97
N PRO A 95 -0.93 4.50 -6.16
CA PRO A 95 0.12 4.80 -5.19
C PRO A 95 0.51 6.29 -5.16
N ASN A 96 0.02 7.09 -6.13
CA ASN A 96 0.35 8.51 -6.23
C ASN A 96 -0.66 9.36 -5.47
N LEU A 97 -0.24 9.94 -4.36
CA LEU A 97 -1.06 10.86 -3.60
C LEU A 97 -1.18 12.19 -4.33
N THR A 98 -2.41 12.56 -4.68
CA THR A 98 -2.74 13.88 -5.22
C THR A 98 -3.30 14.77 -4.13
N CYS A 99 -3.10 16.09 -4.23
CA CYS A 99 -3.67 17.04 -3.26
C CYS A 99 -4.90 17.78 -3.78
N SER A 100 -5.24 17.62 -5.06
CA SER A 100 -6.38 18.22 -5.78
C SER A 100 -6.50 19.76 -5.70
N LYS A 101 -5.51 20.44 -5.13
CA LYS A 101 -5.54 21.90 -4.88
C LYS A 101 -4.31 22.67 -5.38
N CYS A 102 -3.23 21.99 -5.75
CA CYS A 102 -2.03 22.66 -6.27
C CYS A 102 -2.17 23.00 -7.76
N ARG A 103 -1.28 23.88 -8.26
CA ARG A 103 -1.22 24.27 -9.67
C ARG A 103 -1.13 23.08 -10.63
N TYR A 104 -0.47 21.99 -10.23
CA TYR A 104 -0.35 20.80 -11.06
C TYR A 104 -1.69 20.07 -11.15
N CYS A 105 -2.30 19.70 -10.01
CA CYS A 105 -3.61 19.05 -10.01
C CYS A 105 -4.71 19.85 -10.74
N GLN A 106 -4.68 21.19 -10.64
CA GLN A 106 -5.66 22.05 -11.31
C GLN A 106 -5.52 22.09 -12.86
N ARG A 107 -4.41 21.60 -13.40
CA ARG A 107 -4.13 21.58 -14.85
C ARG A 107 -4.39 20.21 -15.48
N GLY A 108 -4.85 19.22 -14.69
CA GLY A 108 -4.84 17.80 -15.07
C GLY A 108 -3.43 17.21 -15.01
#